data_AF-A0A0S9PR02-F1
#
_entry.id   AF-A0A0S9PR02-F1
#
_cell.length_a   1.000
_cell.length_b   1.000
_cell.length_c   1.000
_cell.angle_alpha   90.00
_cell.angle_beta   90.00
_cell.angle_gamma   90.00
#
_symmetry.space_group_name_H-M   'P 1'
#
loop_
_entity.id
_entity.type
_entity.pdbx_description
1 polymer ?
#
loop_
_entity_poly.entity_id
_entity_poly.type
_entity_poly.pdbx_seq_one_letter_code
_entity_poly.pdbx_strand_id
1 'polypeptide(L)'
;MPSALSVDLRERVIEAVEAGSSRRQAAERFGVGKASAIRWHARFRDAGEIAPKPAGRDRSPPAIEAHAETILEICREHPQIFLRELRDRLAQQGVRTSTSGLWRFFGRHGITRKKGLFMQTSSSART
;
A
#
# COMPACT_ATOMS: atom_id res chain seq x y z
N MET A 1 -8.46 -6.34 0.69
CA MET A 1 -8.67 -7.76 0.30
C MET A 1 -9.63 -7.77 -0.87
N PRO A 2 -9.33 -8.48 -1.97
CA PRO A 2 -10.34 -8.68 -3.01
C PRO A 2 -11.53 -9.45 -2.41
N SER A 3 -12.75 -9.03 -2.72
CA SER A 3 -13.93 -9.78 -2.30
C SER A 3 -13.89 -11.16 -2.95
N ALA A 4 -14.15 -12.22 -2.19
CA ALA A 4 -14.17 -13.60 -2.70
C ALA A 4 -15.07 -13.75 -3.95
N LEU A 5 -16.20 -13.03 -3.95
CA LEU A 5 -17.14 -12.93 -5.07
C LEU A 5 -16.48 -12.40 -6.37
N SER A 6 -15.53 -11.47 -6.26
CA SER A 6 -14.84 -10.93 -7.43
C SER A 6 -13.79 -11.89 -8.00
N VAL A 7 -13.27 -12.84 -7.22
CA VAL A 7 -12.29 -13.83 -7.72
C VAL A 7 -13.01 -14.97 -8.41
N ASP A 8 -14.07 -15.50 -7.79
CA ASP A 8 -14.95 -16.52 -8.39
C ASP A 8 -15.52 -16.05 -9.75
N LEU A 9 -15.92 -14.78 -9.88
CA LEU A 9 -16.40 -14.24 -11.16
C LEU A 9 -15.31 -14.24 -12.25
N ARG A 10 -14.04 -14.04 -11.87
CA ARG A 10 -12.91 -14.07 -12.82
C ARG A 10 -12.61 -15.49 -13.26
N GLU A 11 -12.60 -16.41 -12.31
CA GLU A 11 -12.40 -17.83 -12.53
C GLU A 11 -13.41 -18.36 -13.54
N ARG A 12 -14.71 -18.15 -13.30
CA ARG A 12 -15.77 -18.60 -14.23
C ARG A 12 -15.65 -18.01 -15.63
N VAL A 13 -15.25 -16.74 -15.73
CA VAL A 13 -15.00 -16.10 -17.04
C VAL A 13 -13.80 -16.75 -17.75
N ILE A 14 -12.72 -17.03 -17.03
CA ILE A 14 -11.53 -17.68 -17.59
C ILE A 14 -11.85 -19.11 -18.02
N GLU A 15 -12.51 -19.90 -17.17
CA GLU A 15 -12.94 -21.27 -17.47
C GLU A 15 -13.82 -21.33 -18.72
N ALA A 16 -14.78 -20.42 -18.87
CA ALA A 16 -15.62 -20.38 -20.06
C ALA A 16 -14.83 -20.07 -21.34
N VAL A 17 -13.78 -19.24 -21.24
CA VAL A 17 -12.90 -18.95 -22.39
C VAL A 17 -12.00 -20.13 -22.72
N GLU A 18 -11.43 -20.81 -21.72
CA GLU A 18 -10.63 -22.03 -21.93
C GLU A 18 -11.48 -23.20 -22.44
N ALA A 19 -12.77 -23.23 -22.10
CA ALA A 19 -13.77 -24.16 -22.66
C ALA A 19 -14.21 -23.81 -24.10
N GLY A 20 -13.62 -22.79 -24.73
CA GLY A 20 -13.83 -22.46 -26.15
C GLY A 20 -14.74 -21.25 -26.42
N SER A 21 -15.26 -20.58 -25.39
CA SER A 21 -16.02 -19.34 -25.60
C SER A 21 -15.09 -18.20 -26.01
N SER A 22 -15.56 -17.30 -26.88
CA SER A 22 -14.82 -16.05 -27.08
C SER A 22 -14.85 -15.20 -25.79
N ARG A 23 -13.80 -14.41 -25.56
CA ARG A 23 -13.73 -13.47 -24.43
C ARG A 23 -14.93 -12.51 -24.35
N ARG A 24 -15.51 -12.17 -25.51
CA ARG A 24 -16.72 -11.33 -25.61
C ARG A 24 -17.97 -12.08 -25.18
N GLN A 25 -18.14 -13.33 -25.62
CA GLN A 25 -19.26 -14.19 -25.21
C GLN A 25 -19.21 -14.49 -23.71
N ALA A 26 -18.02 -14.80 -23.16
CA ALA A 26 -17.86 -14.99 -21.73
C ALA A 26 -18.22 -13.72 -20.95
N ALA A 27 -17.80 -12.55 -21.44
CA ALA A 27 -18.14 -11.27 -20.82
C ALA A 27 -19.67 -11.04 -20.75
N GLU A 28 -20.37 -11.30 -21.85
CA GLU A 28 -21.83 -11.20 -21.93
C GLU A 28 -22.53 -12.22 -21.01
N ARG A 29 -22.07 -13.47 -21.00
CA ARG A 29 -22.61 -14.55 -20.15
C ARG A 29 -22.55 -14.23 -18.65
N PHE A 30 -21.47 -13.60 -18.20
CA PHE A 30 -21.22 -13.31 -16.79
C PHE A 30 -21.48 -11.85 -16.40
N GLY A 31 -22.02 -11.03 -17.31
CA GLY A 31 -22.36 -9.63 -17.04
C GLY A 31 -21.17 -8.73 -16.74
N VAL A 32 -19.98 -9.03 -17.28
CA VAL A 32 -18.76 -8.23 -17.08
C VAL A 32 -18.42 -7.43 -18.33
N GLY A 33 -17.70 -6.31 -18.16
CA GLY A 33 -17.22 -5.53 -19.30
C GLY A 33 -16.26 -6.34 -20.18
N LYS A 34 -16.42 -6.25 -21.51
CA LYS A 34 -15.57 -6.96 -22.50
C LYS A 34 -14.07 -6.72 -22.28
N ALA A 35 -13.69 -5.48 -21.98
CA ALA A 35 -12.30 -5.12 -21.66
C ALA A 35 -11.78 -5.77 -20.36
N SER A 36 -12.66 -6.04 -19.38
CA SER A 36 -12.27 -6.74 -18.15
C SER A 36 -12.02 -8.22 -18.41
N ALA A 37 -12.92 -8.90 -19.15
CA ALA A 37 -12.72 -10.29 -19.53
C ALA A 37 -11.43 -10.50 -20.34
N ILE A 38 -11.12 -9.59 -21.27
CA ILE A 38 -9.86 -9.62 -22.03
C ILE A 38 -8.65 -9.51 -21.09
N ARG A 39 -8.64 -8.53 -20.18
CA ARG A 39 -7.53 -8.34 -19.23
C ARG A 39 -7.36 -9.51 -18.27
N TRP A 40 -8.46 -10.09 -17.80
CA TRP A 40 -8.41 -11.25 -16.90
C TRP A 40 -7.83 -12.47 -17.60
N HIS A 41 -8.29 -12.75 -18.82
CA HIS A 41 -7.76 -13.88 -19.60
C HIS A 41 -6.31 -13.68 -20.03
N ALA A 42 -5.92 -12.48 -20.48
CA ALA A 42 -4.54 -12.18 -20.83
C ALA A 42 -3.60 -12.44 -19.64
N ARG A 43 -3.96 -11.96 -18.45
CA ARG A 43 -3.17 -12.20 -17.25
C ARG A 43 -3.11 -13.67 -16.84
N PHE A 44 -4.21 -14.40 -16.99
CA PHE A 44 -4.22 -15.84 -16.74
C PHE A 44 -3.26 -16.57 -17.67
N ARG A 45 -3.19 -16.18 -18.95
CA ARG A 45 -2.21 -16.76 -19.88
C ARG A 45 -0.76 -16.37 -19.56
N ASP A 46 -0.52 -15.12 -19.16
CA ASP A 46 0.83 -14.62 -18.95
C ASP A 46 1.43 -15.11 -17.61
N ALA A 47 0.60 -15.24 -16.57
CA ALA A 47 1.06 -15.46 -15.19
C ALA A 47 0.40 -16.65 -14.47
N GLY A 48 -0.65 -17.27 -15.05
CA GLY A 48 -1.44 -18.31 -14.36
C GLY A 48 -2.30 -17.79 -13.21
N GLU A 49 -2.36 -16.47 -13.01
CA GLU A 49 -3.01 -15.87 -11.84
C GLU A 49 -4.42 -15.34 -12.15
N ILE A 50 -5.40 -15.85 -11.41
CA ILE A 50 -6.81 -15.39 -11.44
C ILE A 50 -7.02 -14.20 -10.49
N ALA A 51 -6.26 -14.17 -9.39
CA ALA A 51 -6.38 -13.16 -8.36
C ALA A 51 -6.04 -11.75 -8.89
N PRO A 52 -6.74 -10.69 -8.43
CA PRO A 52 -6.32 -9.32 -8.73
C PRO A 52 -4.91 -9.05 -8.23
N LYS A 53 -4.18 -8.17 -8.94
CA LYS A 53 -2.91 -7.65 -8.43
C LYS A 53 -3.22 -7.00 -7.08
N PRO A 54 -2.35 -7.17 -6.08
CA PRO A 54 -2.46 -6.40 -4.85
C PRO A 54 -2.66 -4.92 -5.21
N ALA A 55 -3.77 -4.34 -4.77
CA ALA A 55 -4.05 -2.93 -5.01
C ALA A 55 -3.03 -2.11 -4.20
N GLY A 56 -1.97 -1.69 -4.87
CA GLY A 56 -0.93 -0.85 -4.29
C GLY A 56 0.08 -1.62 -3.43
N ARG A 57 1.05 -2.27 -4.08
CA ARG A 57 2.33 -2.56 -3.43
C ARG A 57 3.40 -2.76 -4.49
N ASP A 58 3.89 -1.64 -4.98
CA ASP A 58 5.23 -1.43 -5.55
C ASP A 58 5.48 0.08 -5.57
N ARG A 59 5.31 0.72 -4.41
CA ARG A 59 5.90 2.04 -4.22
C ARG A 59 7.20 1.77 -3.48
N SER A 60 8.32 2.07 -4.12
CA SER A 60 9.59 2.18 -3.42
C SER A 60 9.37 2.96 -2.11
N PRO A 61 10.03 2.57 -1.01
CA PRO A 61 9.90 3.28 0.24
C PRO A 61 10.06 4.79 -0.03
N PRO A 62 9.19 5.64 0.52
CA PRO A 62 9.36 7.09 0.37
C PRO A 62 10.79 7.48 0.73
N ALA A 63 11.40 8.45 0.02
CA ALA A 63 12.80 8.84 0.25
C ALA A 63 13.13 9.19 1.72
N ILE A 64 12.12 9.61 2.50
CA ILE A 64 12.23 9.84 3.95
C ILE A 64 12.62 8.57 4.75
N GLU A 65 12.35 7.37 4.24
CA GLU A 65 12.75 6.11 4.88
C GLU A 65 14.26 5.90 4.89
N ALA A 66 14.97 6.45 3.91
CA ALA A 66 16.44 6.42 3.91
C ALA A 66 17.03 7.16 5.12
N HIS A 67 16.25 8.05 5.74
CA HIS A 67 16.66 8.84 6.90
C HIS A 67 15.88 8.45 8.17
N ALA A 68 15.27 7.25 8.20
CA ALA A 68 14.44 6.82 9.32
C ALA A 68 15.20 6.83 10.65
N GLU A 69 16.43 6.31 10.67
CA GLU A 69 17.26 6.24 11.89
C GLU A 69 17.53 7.64 12.46
N THR A 70 17.95 8.58 11.61
CA THR A 70 18.21 9.97 12.00
C THR A 70 16.96 10.66 12.55
N ILE A 71 15.80 10.44 11.91
CA ILE A 71 14.53 11.01 12.39
C ILE A 71 14.18 10.44 13.78
N LEU A 72 14.33 9.13 13.96
CA LEU A 72 14.04 8.46 15.22
C LEU A 72 15.02 8.82 16.33
N GLU A 73 16.29 9.08 16.00
CA GLU A 73 17.31 9.55 16.93
C GLU A 73 16.98 10.97 17.44
N ILE A 74 16.69 11.91 16.54
CA ILE A 74 16.28 13.28 16.92
C ILE A 74 15.02 13.24 17.80
N CYS A 75 14.06 12.37 17.49
CA CYS A 75 12.87 12.19 18.32
C CYS A 75 13.17 11.57 19.69
N ARG A 76 14.19 10.70 19.81
CA ARG A 76 14.63 10.12 21.09
C ARG A 76 15.35 11.15 21.95
N GLU A 77 16.26 11.93 21.36
CA GLU A 77 16.99 13.01 22.05
C GLU A 77 16.07 14.16 22.47
N HIS A 78 15.11 14.50 21.62
CA HIS A 78 14.19 15.61 21.84
C HIS A 78 12.74 15.15 21.70
N PRO A 79 12.20 14.42 22.69
CA PRO A 79 10.86 13.84 22.60
C PRO A 79 9.74 14.89 22.51
N GLN A 80 10.01 16.15 22.89
CA GLN A 80 9.06 17.25 22.83
C GLN A 80 9.14 18.10 21.54
N ILE A 81 10.09 17.79 20.63
CA ILE A 81 10.33 18.60 19.42
C ILE A 81 9.04 18.80 18.61
N PHE A 82 8.79 20.02 18.15
CA PHE A 82 7.65 20.27 17.28
C PHE A 82 7.92 19.72 15.87
N LEU A 83 6.89 19.27 15.16
CA LEU A 83 7.04 18.73 13.80
C LEU A 83 7.75 19.71 12.84
N ARG A 84 7.50 21.02 13.01
CA ARG A 84 8.18 22.09 12.26
C ARG A 84 9.68 22.14 12.55
N GLU A 85 10.07 22.01 13.83
CA GLU A 85 11.46 22.07 14.27
C GLU A 85 12.21 20.83 13.81
N LEU A 86 11.57 19.66 13.85
CA LEU A 86 12.10 18.44 13.29
C LEU A 86 12.34 18.59 11.78
N ARG A 87 11.36 19.12 11.04
CA ARG A 87 11.51 19.40 9.61
C ARG A 87 12.68 20.34 9.34
N ASP A 88 12.82 21.41 10.12
CA ASP A 88 13.87 22.41 9.91
C ASP A 88 15.26 21.83 10.23
N ARG A 89 15.39 20.99 11.26
CA ARG A 89 16.62 20.23 11.54
C ARG A 89 16.97 19.24 10.43
N LEU A 90 15.98 18.51 9.91
CA LEU A 90 16.19 17.60 8.78
C LEU A 90 16.63 18.37 7.52
N ALA A 91 16.08 19.57 7.28
CA ALA A 91 16.50 20.42 6.17
C ALA A 91 17.96 20.88 6.30
N GLN A 92 18.43 21.18 7.52
CA GLN A 92 19.85 21.50 7.78
C GLN A 92 20.78 20.32 7.48
N GLN A 93 20.30 19.10 7.64
CA GLN A 93 21.01 17.86 7.29
C GLN A 93 20.83 17.46 5.81
N GLY A 94 20.22 18.32 4.99
CA GLY A 94 19.98 18.07 3.55
C GLY A 94 18.75 17.21 3.26
N VAL A 95 17.99 16.80 4.28
CA VAL A 95 16.80 15.95 4.14
C VAL A 95 15.56 16.82 3.93
N ARG A 96 15.13 16.93 2.67
CA ARG A 96 13.90 17.67 2.31
C ARG A 96 12.67 16.79 2.52
N THR A 97 11.86 17.13 3.52
CA THR A 97 10.58 16.46 3.78
C THR A 97 9.45 17.46 4.04
N SER A 98 8.22 17.07 3.70
CA SER A 98 7.02 17.85 4.03
C SER A 98 6.43 17.40 5.37
N THR A 99 5.67 18.27 6.02
CA THR A 99 4.95 17.94 7.27
C THR A 99 4.04 16.71 7.09
N SER A 100 3.34 16.62 5.96
CA SER A 100 2.51 15.46 5.61
C SER A 100 3.34 14.19 5.38
N GLY A 101 4.57 14.33 4.86
CA GLY A 101 5.53 13.24 4.73
C GLY A 101 5.98 12.70 6.09
N LEU A 102 6.32 13.59 7.02
CA LEU A 102 6.64 13.24 8.40
C LEU A 102 5.46 12.59 9.14
N TRP A 103 4.24 13.11 8.95
CA TRP A 103 3.06 12.53 9.59
C TRP A 103 2.81 11.09 9.13
N ARG A 104 2.93 10.83 7.82
CA ARG A 104 2.85 9.46 7.27
C ARG A 104 4.02 8.58 7.70
N PHE A 105 5.22 9.15 7.85
CA PHE A 105 6.37 8.45 8.42
C PHE A 105 6.07 7.95 9.83
N PHE A 106 5.64 8.83 10.73
CA PHE A 106 5.30 8.44 12.09
C PHE A 106 4.16 7.43 12.15
N GLY A 107 3.13 7.59 11.30
CA GLY A 107 2.06 6.60 11.19
C GLY A 107 2.56 5.20 10.77
N ARG A 108 3.57 5.11 9.90
CA ARG A 108 4.17 3.83 9.48
C ARG A 108 5.08 3.22 10.55
N HIS A 109 5.75 4.05 11.34
CA HIS A 109 6.62 3.64 12.45
C HIS A 109 5.85 3.45 13.78
N GLY A 110 4.53 3.57 13.78
CA GLY A 110 3.71 3.39 14.98
C GLY A 110 3.94 4.45 16.06
N ILE A 111 4.45 5.63 15.68
CA ILE A 111 4.75 6.69 16.63
C ILE A 111 3.57 7.65 16.71
N THR A 112 3.07 7.86 17.92
CA THR A 112 1.97 8.79 18.17
C THR A 112 2.43 9.90 19.09
N ARG A 113 1.96 11.12 18.83
CA ARG A 113 2.25 12.27 19.70
C ARG A 113 1.12 12.43 20.71
N LYS A 114 1.37 12.10 21.97
CA LYS A 114 0.42 12.33 23.08
C LYS A 114 0.91 13.54 23.89
N LYS A 115 0.08 14.57 24.02
CA LYS A 115 0.36 15.78 24.83
C LYS A 115 1.78 16.38 24.60
N GLY A 116 2.19 16.53 23.36
CA GLY A 116 3.49 17.17 23.06
C GLY A 116 4.69 16.22 22.98
N LEU A 117 4.58 14.96 23.43
CA LEU A 117 5.66 13.98 23.46
C LEU A 117 5.51 12.94 22.35
N PHE A 118 6.60 12.64 21.62
CA PHE A 118 6.69 11.46 20.77
C PHE A 118 6.80 10.21 21.66
N MET A 119 5.80 9.34 21.60
CA MET A 119 5.85 8.04 22.27
C MET A 119 5.78 6.92 21.22
N GLN A 120 6.64 5.92 21.37
CA GLN A 120 6.43 4.63 20.71
C GLN A 120 5.14 4.02 21.26
N THR A 121 4.31 3.43 20.38
CA THR A 121 3.15 2.68 20.85
C THR A 121 3.63 1.57 21.78
N SER A 122 3.00 1.47 22.95
CA SER A 122 3.12 0.28 23.78
C SER A 122 2.60 -0.90 22.94
N SER A 123 3.50 -1.82 22.59
CA SER A 123 3.12 -3.12 22.04
C SER A 123 2.19 -3.80 23.05
N SER A 124 0.89 -3.78 22.78
CA SER A 124 0.00 -4.75 23.40
C SER A 124 0.23 -6.07 22.68
N ALA A 125 1.25 -6.79 23.15
CA ALA A 125 1.38 -8.22 22.92
C ALA A 125 0.07 -8.87 23.38
N ARG A 126 -0.65 -9.48 22.45
CA ARG A 126 -1.84 -10.27 22.74
C ARG A 126 -1.39 -11.72 22.88
N THR A 127 -1.31 -12.19 24.11
CA THR A 127 -1.43 -13.63 24.44
C THR A 127 -2.88 -14.05 24.27
#